data_AF-A0A1J0KKL0-F1
#
_entry.id   AF-A0A1J0KKL0-F1
#
_cell.length_a   1.000
_cell.length_b   1.000
_cell.length_c   1.000
_cell.angle_alpha   90.00
_cell.angle_beta   90.00
_cell.angle_gamma   90.00
#
_symmetry.space_group_name_H-M   'P 1'
#
loop_
_entity.id
_entity.type
_entity.pdbx_description
1 polymer ?
#
loop_
_entity_poly.entity_id
_entity_poly.type
_entity_poly.pdbx_seq_one_letter_code
_entity_poly.pdbx_strand_id
1 'polypeptide(L)'
;MFKLLFKFVFYLFLVGYFTSEAAAPKLNHPKIQEAVVKCSKDKAIDRKTLLEALNVDQVDAKLKDYNLCILKGSGVIESDGKINLAVAKEFSEMFFPDKVDIIMKTCCVVKENADETALWISKCLLNLKLI
;
A
#
# COMPACT_ATOMS: atom_id res chain seq x y z
N MET A 1 -54.92 12.97 4.21
CA MET A 1 -53.81 13.17 3.25
C MET A 1 -52.44 13.38 3.90
N PHE A 2 -52.33 13.90 5.14
CA PHE A 2 -51.04 14.23 5.77
C PHE A 2 -50.17 13.02 6.21
N LYS A 3 -50.76 11.84 6.45
CA LYS A 3 -50.05 10.62 6.91
C LYS A 3 -49.22 9.91 5.81
N LEU A 4 -49.49 10.16 4.54
CA LEU A 4 -48.75 9.52 3.44
C LEU A 4 -47.43 10.24 3.12
N LEU A 5 -47.37 11.56 3.29
CA LEU A 5 -46.18 12.37 3.00
C LEU A 5 -45.02 12.06 3.97
N PHE A 6 -45.31 11.74 5.24
CA PHE A 6 -44.28 11.51 6.24
C PHE A 6 -43.53 10.17 6.08
N LYS A 7 -44.18 9.16 5.48
CA LYS A 7 -43.54 7.86 5.22
C LYS A 7 -42.56 7.91 4.03
N PHE A 8 -42.81 8.77 3.05
CA PHE A 8 -41.93 8.92 1.89
C PHE A 8 -40.64 9.69 2.20
N VAL A 9 -40.68 10.64 3.13
CA VAL A 9 -39.49 11.42 3.53
C VAL A 9 -38.48 10.55 4.29
N PHE A 10 -38.93 9.57 5.08
CA PHE A 10 -38.04 8.67 5.81
C PHE A 10 -37.34 7.65 4.89
N TYR A 11 -37.97 7.30 3.76
CA TYR A 11 -37.42 6.32 2.81
C TYR A 11 -36.28 6.92 1.96
N LEU A 12 -36.28 8.23 1.74
CA LEU A 12 -35.24 8.91 0.96
C LEU A 12 -33.91 9.10 1.72
N PHE A 13 -33.92 9.02 3.06
CA PHE A 13 -32.69 9.14 3.86
C PHE A 13 -31.92 7.82 4.02
N LEU A 14 -32.55 6.66 3.78
CA LEU A 14 -31.88 5.35 3.93
C LEU A 14 -31.09 4.93 2.70
N VAL A 15 -31.29 5.57 1.54
CA VAL A 15 -30.60 5.23 0.28
C VAL A 15 -29.33 6.09 0.04
N GLY A 16 -29.03 7.02 0.96
CA GLY A 16 -27.90 7.94 0.84
C GLY A 16 -26.56 7.44 1.40
N TYR A 17 -26.49 6.24 1.97
CA TYR A 17 -25.22 5.64 2.41
C TYR A 17 -24.56 4.87 1.25
N PHE A 18 -24.37 5.52 0.10
CA PHE A 18 -23.23 5.15 -0.73
C PHE A 18 -22.00 5.72 -0.02
N THR A 19 -21.46 4.93 0.91
CA THR A 19 -20.07 5.08 1.32
C THR A 19 -19.26 5.09 0.04
N SER A 20 -18.68 6.25 -0.28
CA SER A 20 -17.66 6.37 -1.30
C SER A 20 -16.59 5.34 -0.98
N GLU A 21 -16.60 4.25 -1.72
CA GLU A 21 -15.61 3.19 -1.64
C GLU A 21 -14.26 3.87 -1.87
N ALA A 22 -13.38 3.77 -0.87
CA ALA A 22 -12.06 4.38 -0.89
C ALA A 22 -11.39 4.08 -2.24
N ALA A 23 -10.78 5.10 -2.86
CA ALA A 23 -10.05 4.94 -4.11
C ALA A 23 -9.18 3.67 -4.03
N ALA A 24 -9.37 2.76 -4.98
CA ALA A 24 -8.61 1.53 -5.08
C ALA A 24 -7.10 1.83 -4.94
N PRO A 25 -6.29 0.92 -4.36
CA PRO A 25 -4.87 1.19 -4.22
C PRO A 25 -4.28 1.46 -5.60
N LYS A 26 -3.52 2.57 -5.73
CA LYS A 26 -2.82 2.92 -6.98
C LYS A 26 -1.90 1.81 -7.51
N LEU A 27 -1.60 0.80 -6.69
CA LEU A 27 -0.75 -0.34 -6.99
C LEU A 27 -1.57 -1.56 -7.47
N ASN A 28 -2.04 -1.53 -8.72
CA ASN A 28 -2.88 -2.59 -9.32
C ASN A 28 -2.14 -3.54 -10.27
N HIS A 29 -0.82 -3.65 -10.17
CA HIS A 29 -0.03 -4.56 -11.03
C HIS A 29 -0.05 -6.01 -10.52
N PRO A 30 -0.17 -7.03 -11.40
CA PRO A 30 -0.27 -8.44 -11.01
C PRO A 30 0.84 -8.90 -10.07
N LYS A 31 2.11 -8.55 -10.35
CA LYS A 31 3.24 -8.93 -9.46
C LYS A 31 3.08 -8.42 -8.03
N ILE A 32 2.56 -7.20 -7.85
CA ILE A 32 2.34 -6.63 -6.52
C ILE A 32 1.14 -7.31 -5.85
N GLN A 33 0.05 -7.52 -6.59
CA GLN A 33 -1.13 -8.19 -6.06
C GLN A 33 -0.83 -9.63 -5.64
N GLU A 34 -0.10 -10.39 -6.46
CA GLU A 34 0.33 -11.76 -6.16
C GLU A 34 1.24 -11.79 -4.92
N ALA A 35 2.20 -10.87 -4.83
CA ALA A 35 3.06 -10.74 -3.66
C ALA A 35 2.25 -10.43 -2.39
N VAL A 36 1.32 -9.47 -2.46
CA VAL A 36 0.44 -9.12 -1.34
C VAL A 36 -0.42 -10.31 -0.93
N VAL A 37 -1.09 -10.99 -1.87
CA VAL A 37 -1.93 -12.15 -1.58
C VAL A 37 -1.13 -13.27 -0.93
N LYS A 38 0.02 -13.62 -1.52
CA LYS A 38 0.91 -14.67 -0.99
C LYS A 38 1.40 -14.33 0.41
N CYS A 39 2.01 -13.15 0.59
CA CYS A 39 2.55 -12.75 1.87
C CYS A 39 1.47 -12.59 2.94
N SER A 40 0.26 -12.17 2.57
CA SER A 40 -0.85 -12.03 3.53
C SER A 40 -1.30 -13.39 4.04
N LYS A 41 -1.34 -14.38 3.14
CA LYS A 41 -1.61 -15.78 3.51
C LYS A 41 -0.51 -16.37 4.38
N ASP A 42 0.75 -16.20 3.98
CA ASP A 42 1.91 -16.80 4.66
C ASP A 42 2.12 -16.22 6.07
N LYS A 43 1.84 -14.92 6.25
CA LYS A 43 2.07 -14.20 7.51
C LYS A 43 0.82 -13.99 8.35
N ALA A 44 -0.37 -14.31 7.80
CA ALA A 44 -1.67 -14.01 8.40
C ALA A 44 -1.84 -12.51 8.77
N ILE A 45 -1.36 -11.63 7.89
CA ILE A 45 -1.41 -10.16 8.04
C ILE A 45 -2.00 -9.57 6.77
N ASP A 46 -2.99 -8.68 6.90
CA ASP A 46 -3.52 -7.95 5.75
C ASP A 46 -2.72 -6.65 5.48
N ARG A 47 -2.77 -6.19 4.23
CA ARG A 47 -2.04 -4.99 3.80
C ARG A 47 -2.47 -3.73 4.53
N LYS A 48 -3.74 -3.62 4.94
CA LYS A 48 -4.25 -2.44 5.63
C LYS A 48 -3.63 -2.33 7.03
N THR A 49 -3.49 -3.42 7.76
CA THR A 49 -2.79 -3.46 9.05
C THR A 49 -1.36 -2.90 8.94
N LEU A 50 -0.62 -3.27 7.88
CA LEU A 50 0.71 -2.69 7.64
C LEU A 50 0.66 -1.18 7.38
N LEU A 51 -0.26 -0.69 6.55
CA LEU A 51 -0.38 0.73 6.24
C LEU A 51 -0.78 1.56 7.46
N GLU A 52 -1.68 1.05 8.29
CA GLU A 52 -2.09 1.72 9.55
C GLU A 52 -0.90 1.83 10.51
N ALA A 53 -0.12 0.75 10.67
CA ALA A 53 1.08 0.75 11.49
C ALA A 53 2.17 1.70 10.97
N LEU A 54 2.38 1.75 9.65
CA LEU A 54 3.31 2.69 9.03
C LEU A 54 2.92 4.15 9.27
N ASN A 55 1.61 4.47 9.23
CA ASN A 55 1.09 5.83 9.45
C ASN A 55 1.34 6.36 10.86
N VAL A 56 1.34 5.49 11.87
CA VAL A 56 1.57 5.87 13.27
C VAL A 56 3.00 5.54 13.75
N ASP A 57 3.87 5.12 12.84
CA ASP A 57 5.24 4.67 13.12
C ASP A 57 5.35 3.54 14.17
N GLN A 58 4.37 2.64 14.19
CA GLN A 58 4.32 1.49 15.12
C GLN A 58 4.51 0.17 14.36
N VAL A 59 5.67 0.02 13.71
CA VAL A 59 5.98 -1.18 12.92
C VAL A 59 6.83 -2.16 13.73
N ASP A 60 6.22 -3.27 14.14
CA ASP A 60 6.90 -4.36 14.84
C ASP A 60 7.68 -5.29 13.88
N ALA A 61 8.37 -6.29 14.44
CA ALA A 61 9.17 -7.23 13.67
C ALA A 61 8.35 -8.06 12.66
N LYS A 62 7.09 -8.41 12.99
CA LYS A 62 6.22 -9.18 12.08
C LYS A 62 5.79 -8.34 10.89
N LEU A 63 5.50 -7.07 11.11
CA LEU A 63 5.14 -6.13 10.06
C LEU A 63 6.34 -5.76 9.17
N LYS A 64 7.55 -5.67 9.73
CA LYS A 64 8.78 -5.53 8.92
C LYS A 64 8.98 -6.72 7.99
N ASP A 65 8.88 -7.94 8.53
CA ASP A 65 9.01 -9.19 7.75
C ASP A 65 7.90 -9.34 6.70
N TYR A 66 6.66 -8.95 7.02
CA TYR A 66 5.56 -8.90 6.04
C TYR A 66 5.83 -7.88 4.92
N ASN A 67 6.29 -6.68 5.26
CA ASN A 67 6.64 -5.65 4.28
C ASN A 67 7.80 -6.09 3.37
N LEU A 68 8.84 -6.70 3.95
CA LEU A 68 9.94 -7.27 3.17
C LEU A 68 9.44 -8.39 2.24
N CYS A 69 8.55 -9.26 2.73
CA CYS A 69 7.95 -10.31 1.92
C CYS A 69 7.27 -9.74 0.66
N ILE A 70 6.49 -8.66 0.80
CA ILE A 70 5.81 -8.02 -0.34
C ILE A 70 6.85 -7.48 -1.34
N LEU A 71 7.87 -6.76 -0.88
CA LEU A 71 8.87 -6.15 -1.76
C LEU A 71 9.79 -7.18 -2.42
N LYS A 72 10.06 -8.30 -1.76
CA LYS A 72 10.74 -9.45 -2.39
C LYS A 72 9.84 -10.15 -3.40
N GLY A 73 8.57 -10.37 -3.05
CA GLY A 73 7.60 -11.02 -3.93
C GLY A 73 7.31 -10.22 -5.20
N SER A 74 7.37 -8.89 -5.14
CA SER A 74 7.19 -8.02 -6.30
C SER A 74 8.47 -7.83 -7.13
N GLY A 75 9.62 -8.24 -6.59
CA GLY A 75 10.94 -8.11 -7.22
C GLY A 75 11.63 -6.76 -7.00
N VAL A 76 11.09 -5.88 -6.16
CA VAL A 76 11.74 -4.60 -5.81
C VAL A 76 12.98 -4.83 -4.95
N ILE A 77 12.93 -5.81 -4.06
CA ILE A 77 14.09 -6.26 -3.27
C ILE A 77 14.50 -7.65 -3.77
N GLU A 78 15.78 -7.81 -4.06
CA GLU A 78 16.37 -9.06 -4.51
C GLU A 78 16.55 -10.04 -3.34
N SER A 79 16.87 -11.30 -3.66
CA SER A 79 17.09 -12.34 -2.65
C SER A 79 18.25 -12.00 -1.70
N ASP A 80 19.28 -11.30 -2.18
CA ASP A 80 20.43 -10.82 -1.41
C ASP A 80 20.13 -9.56 -0.58
N GLY A 81 18.91 -9.03 -0.64
CA GLY A 81 18.47 -7.87 0.14
C GLY A 81 18.74 -6.52 -0.50
N LYS A 82 19.31 -6.47 -1.71
CA LYS A 82 19.50 -5.21 -2.45
C LYS A 82 18.25 -4.78 -3.19
N ILE A 83 18.20 -3.50 -3.55
CA ILE A 83 17.10 -2.94 -4.34
C ILE A 83 17.37 -3.23 -5.82
N ASN A 84 16.42 -3.89 -6.48
CA ASN A 84 16.41 -3.97 -7.94
C ASN A 84 15.94 -2.62 -8.51
N LEU A 85 16.90 -1.75 -8.83
CA LEU A 85 16.60 -0.40 -9.31
C LEU A 85 15.81 -0.37 -10.63
N ALA A 86 15.96 -1.39 -11.49
CA ALA A 86 15.20 -1.48 -12.73
C ALA A 86 13.71 -1.73 -12.45
N VAL A 87 13.39 -2.71 -11.60
CA VAL A 87 12.01 -3.01 -11.19
C VAL A 87 11.41 -1.88 -10.38
N ALA A 88 12.18 -1.26 -9.48
CA ALA A 88 11.73 -0.10 -8.72
C ALA A 88 11.38 1.09 -9.64
N LYS A 89 12.19 1.33 -10.69
CA LYS A 89 11.93 2.36 -11.69
C LYS A 89 10.71 2.03 -12.53
N GLU A 90 10.57 0.80 -13.00
CA GLU A 90 9.41 0.32 -13.75
C GLU A 90 8.10 0.55 -12.97
N PHE A 91 8.05 0.15 -11.69
CA PHE A 91 6.88 0.41 -10.85
C PHE A 91 6.67 1.91 -10.58
N SER A 92 7.74 2.68 -10.40
CA SER A 92 7.61 4.13 -10.23
C SER A 92 7.02 4.80 -11.48
N GLU A 93 7.48 4.41 -12.67
CA GLU A 93 6.95 4.91 -13.95
C GLU A 93 5.49 4.53 -14.16
N MET A 94 5.12 3.30 -13.77
CA MET A 94 3.77 2.78 -13.92
C MET A 94 2.75 3.45 -13.00
N PHE A 95 3.09 3.64 -11.72
CA PHE A 95 2.13 4.12 -10.72
C PHE A 95 2.24 5.62 -10.41
N PHE A 96 3.43 6.20 -10.62
CA PHE A 96 3.75 7.55 -10.24
C PHE A 96 4.63 8.24 -11.30
N PRO A 97 4.19 8.31 -12.58
CA PRO A 97 5.01 8.79 -13.70
C PRO A 97 5.62 10.17 -13.46
N ASP A 98 4.89 11.08 -12.80
CA ASP A 98 5.37 12.44 -12.49
C ASP A 98 6.31 12.52 -11.27
N LYS A 99 6.60 11.38 -10.62
CA LYS A 99 7.37 11.30 -9.38
C LYS A 99 8.52 10.30 -9.45
N VAL A 100 8.83 9.74 -10.61
CA VAL A 100 9.88 8.75 -10.79
C VAL A 100 11.20 9.23 -10.21
N ASP A 101 11.67 10.41 -10.62
CA ASP A 101 12.97 10.94 -10.20
C ASP A 101 13.05 11.13 -8.68
N ILE A 102 11.99 11.66 -8.05
CA ILE A 102 11.98 11.86 -6.60
C ILE A 102 11.95 10.51 -5.88
N ILE A 103 11.13 9.55 -6.31
CA ILE A 103 11.04 8.21 -5.71
C ILE A 103 12.40 7.51 -5.80
N MET A 104 12.99 7.46 -6.99
CA MET A 104 14.27 6.79 -7.21
C MET A 104 15.39 7.44 -6.41
N LYS A 105 15.40 8.77 -6.28
CA LYS A 105 16.42 9.50 -5.52
C LYS A 105 16.27 9.36 -4.01
N THR A 106 15.05 9.36 -3.48
CA THR A 106 14.82 9.46 -2.02
C THR A 106 14.41 8.16 -1.37
N CYS A 107 13.63 7.33 -2.06
CA CYS A 107 13.04 6.12 -1.48
C CYS A 107 13.86 4.88 -1.78
N CYS A 108 14.56 4.80 -2.91
CA CYS A 108 15.38 3.65 -3.28
C CYS A 108 16.79 3.70 -2.67
N VAL A 109 16.87 3.81 -1.34
CA VAL A 109 18.13 3.88 -0.58
C VAL A 109 18.30 2.64 0.27
N VAL A 110 19.40 1.90 0.05
CA VAL A 110 19.76 0.74 0.88
C VAL A 110 20.07 1.19 2.30
N LYS A 111 19.51 0.46 3.27
CA LYS A 111 19.74 0.65 4.71
C LYS A 111 20.60 -0.49 5.26
N GLU A 112 20.73 -0.56 6.57
CA GLU A 112 21.60 -1.50 7.28
C GLU A 112 21.39 -2.96 6.85
N ASN A 113 20.15 -3.33 6.54
CA ASN A 113 19.78 -4.67 6.08
C ASN A 113 18.51 -4.61 5.21
N ALA A 114 18.07 -5.78 4.73
CA ALA A 114 16.90 -5.90 3.86
C ALA A 114 15.58 -5.45 4.54
N ASP A 115 15.39 -5.75 5.83
CA ASP A 115 14.19 -5.37 6.57
C ASP A 115 14.09 -3.85 6.72
N GLU A 116 15.19 -3.21 7.11
CA GLU A 116 15.26 -1.74 7.23
C GLU A 116 15.16 -1.06 5.86
N THR A 117 15.69 -1.68 4.80
CA THR A 117 15.55 -1.18 3.43
C THR A 117 14.09 -1.24 2.97
N ALA A 118 13.42 -2.37 3.19
CA ALA A 118 12.01 -2.54 2.88
C ALA A 118 11.15 -1.53 3.64
N LEU A 119 11.37 -1.41 4.94
CA LEU A 119 10.66 -0.47 5.79
C LEU A 119 10.87 0.97 5.34
N TRP A 120 12.11 1.34 5.01
CA TRP A 120 12.44 2.67 4.51
C TRP A 120 11.68 3.01 3.23
N ILE A 121 11.65 2.10 2.26
CA ILE A 121 10.93 2.30 1.00
C ILE A 121 9.46 2.62 1.28
N SER A 122 8.77 1.79 2.06
CA SER A 122 7.35 1.96 2.36
C SER A 122 7.07 3.25 3.15
N LYS A 123 7.90 3.58 4.16
CA LYS A 123 7.79 4.86 4.88
C LYS A 123 8.04 6.06 3.97
N CYS A 124 9.02 5.99 3.08
CA CYS A 124 9.33 7.08 2.17
C CYS A 124 8.18 7.34 1.19
N LEU A 125 7.59 6.28 0.60
CA LEU A 125 6.43 6.41 -0.27
C LEU A 125 5.21 6.99 0.48
N LEU A 126 5.00 6.59 1.73
CA LEU A 126 3.96 7.14 2.59
C LEU A 126 4.19 8.64 2.89
N ASN A 127 5.43 9.02 3.20
CA ASN A 127 5.80 10.43 3.44
C ASN A 127 5.61 11.30 2.18
N LEU A 128 5.78 10.71 1.00
CA LEU A 128 5.46 11.35 -0.29
C LEU A 128 3.97 11.30 -0.63
N LYS A 129 3.12 10.72 0.23
CA LYS A 129 1.66 10.54 0.06
C LYS A 129 1.31 9.75 -1.20
N LEU A 130 2.13 8.75 -1.53
CA LEU A 130 1.98 7.92 -2.72
C LEU A 130 1.21 6.62 -2.45
N ILE A 131 1.25 6.14 -1.20
CA ILE A 131 0.58 4.91 -0.74
C ILE A 131 -0.17 5.12 0.57
#